data_AF-A0A226D7V9-F1
#
_entry.id   AF-A0A226D7V9-F1
#
_cell.length_a   1.000
_cell.length_b   1.000
_cell.length_c   1.000
_cell.angle_alpha   90.00
_cell.angle_beta   90.00
_cell.angle_gamma   90.00
#
_symmetry.space_group_name_H-M   'P 1'
#
loop_
_entity.id
_entity.type
_entity.pdbx_description
1 polymer ?
#
loop_
_entity_poly.entity_id
_entity_poly.type
_entity_poly.pdbx_seq_one_letter_code
_entity_poly.pdbx_strand_id
1 'polypeptide(L)'
;WKPIIQEENIPVVHHIVLYECIVPEGNSSDVFESHVGRVESCYTPNMPPECSPYCWTQPIVWTIGGEGDMFATHTGMPLGEKHRGSTYFFMEMHYDIPELVPFIDSSAIRIYYTEKPRPEDLSTLFIGKRFSTFHFIAPRAVGYQAFGGWCTSECTQKAIPETGITATHALLHAHQVTKKIMLRHI
;
A
#
# COMPACT_ATOMS: atom_id res chain seq x y z
N TRP A 1 4.87 7.13 10.70
CA TRP A 1 5.46 7.69 9.46
C TRP A 1 4.81 9.04 9.17
N LYS A 2 5.46 9.92 8.40
CA LYS A 2 4.91 11.24 8.04
C LYS A 2 5.24 11.55 6.57
N PRO A 3 4.33 12.16 5.80
CA PRO A 3 4.66 12.65 4.47
C PRO A 3 5.65 13.82 4.54
N ILE A 4 6.49 13.94 3.53
CA ILE A 4 7.33 15.10 3.25
C ILE A 4 7.02 15.49 1.81
N ILE A 5 6.16 16.50 1.62
CA ILE A 5 5.79 16.98 0.29
C ILE A 5 6.49 18.32 0.06
N GLN A 6 7.15 18.48 -1.09
CA GLN A 6 7.72 19.77 -1.47
C GLN A 6 6.59 20.77 -1.73
N GLU A 7 6.71 21.99 -1.19
CA GLU A 7 5.64 22.99 -1.23
C GLU A 7 5.21 23.31 -2.66
N GLU A 8 6.17 23.35 -3.59
CA GLU A 8 5.94 23.61 -5.01
C GLU A 8 5.17 22.49 -5.71
N ASN A 9 5.25 21.27 -5.20
CA ASN A 9 4.67 20.07 -5.81
C ASN A 9 3.39 19.58 -5.11
N ILE A 10 2.93 20.26 -4.04
CA ILE A 10 1.64 20.01 -3.38
C ILE A 10 0.48 19.88 -4.39
N PRO A 11 0.38 20.71 -5.46
CA PRO A 11 -0.74 20.61 -6.40
C PRO A 11 -0.73 19.35 -7.28
N VAL A 12 0.43 18.70 -7.45
CA VAL A 12 0.60 17.58 -8.41
C VAL A 12 0.81 16.24 -7.73
N VAL A 13 1.35 16.18 -6.51
CA VAL A 13 1.58 14.92 -5.79
C VAL A 13 0.24 14.42 -5.20
N HIS A 14 -0.34 13.40 -5.83
CA HIS A 14 -1.68 12.91 -5.49
C HIS A 14 -1.67 11.79 -4.44
N HIS A 15 -0.77 10.81 -4.56
CA HIS A 15 -0.55 9.81 -3.52
C HIS A 15 0.83 9.16 -3.59
N ILE A 16 1.25 8.59 -2.46
CA ILE A 16 2.49 7.81 -2.31
C ILE A 16 2.12 6.47 -1.70
N VAL A 17 2.58 5.38 -2.30
CA VAL A 17 2.40 4.02 -1.79
C VAL A 17 3.75 3.40 -1.55
N LEU A 18 3.96 2.85 -0.36
CA LEU A 18 5.11 2.04 -0.05
C LEU A 18 4.67 0.57 -0.01
N TYR A 19 5.36 -0.27 -0.77
CA TYR A 19 5.13 -1.70 -0.86
C TYR A 19 6.24 -2.48 -0.15
N GLU A 20 5.87 -3.49 0.62
CA GLU A 20 6.80 -4.49 1.14
C GLU A 20 7.11 -5.50 0.04
N CYS A 21 8.40 -5.67 -0.26
CA CYS A 21 8.89 -6.69 -1.17
C CYS A 21 9.44 -7.87 -0.36
N ILE A 22 8.85 -9.05 -0.53
CA ILE A 22 9.26 -10.28 0.17
C ILE A 22 9.24 -11.44 -0.82
N VAL A 23 10.37 -12.13 -0.95
CA VAL A 23 10.47 -13.37 -1.73
C VAL A 23 10.13 -14.56 -0.82
N PRO A 24 9.04 -15.32 -1.08
CA PRO A 24 8.58 -16.38 -0.16
C PRO A 24 9.58 -17.53 0.04
N GLU A 25 10.28 -17.92 -1.04
CA GLU A 25 11.26 -18.99 -1.05
C GLU A 25 12.58 -18.44 -1.60
N GLY A 26 13.42 -17.91 -0.73
CA GLY A 26 14.71 -17.34 -1.12
C GLY A 26 15.16 -16.20 -0.21
N ASN A 27 16.16 -15.47 -0.68
CA ASN A 27 16.65 -14.25 -0.03
C ASN A 27 16.24 -13.05 -0.90
N SER A 28 15.51 -12.09 -0.32
CA SER A 28 15.08 -10.91 -1.08
C SER A 28 16.25 -10.07 -1.59
N SER A 29 17.44 -10.15 -0.98
CA SER A 29 18.62 -9.42 -1.48
C SER A 29 19.07 -9.90 -2.85
N ASP A 30 18.97 -11.20 -3.11
CA ASP A 30 19.40 -11.79 -4.39
C ASP A 30 18.54 -11.30 -5.55
N VAL A 31 17.33 -10.81 -5.25
CA VAL A 31 16.36 -10.29 -6.22
C VAL A 31 16.40 -8.77 -6.29
N PHE A 32 16.34 -8.07 -5.16
CA PHE A 32 16.06 -6.63 -5.13
C PHE A 32 17.27 -5.72 -4.96
N GLU A 33 18.41 -6.22 -4.47
CA GLU A 33 19.58 -5.37 -4.21
C GLU A 33 20.03 -4.63 -5.48
N SER A 34 20.01 -5.32 -6.62
CA SER A 34 20.39 -4.73 -7.92
C SER A 34 19.44 -3.64 -8.43
N HIS A 35 18.26 -3.50 -7.82
CA HIS A 35 17.23 -2.52 -8.18
C HIS A 35 17.17 -1.33 -7.22
N VAL A 36 17.94 -1.34 -6.14
CA VAL A 36 17.98 -0.24 -5.16
C VAL A 36 18.40 1.07 -5.85
N GLY A 37 17.62 2.13 -5.64
CA GLY A 37 17.86 3.45 -6.23
C GLY A 37 17.38 3.60 -7.68
N ARG A 38 16.85 2.55 -8.30
CA ARG A 38 16.27 2.62 -9.65
C ARG A 38 14.92 3.35 -9.61
N VAL A 39 14.71 4.27 -10.55
CA VAL A 39 13.45 5.01 -10.72
C VAL A 39 12.93 4.75 -12.13
N GLU A 40 11.71 4.23 -12.22
CA GLU A 40 11.07 3.88 -13.49
C GLU A 40 9.60 4.26 -13.47
N SER A 41 9.00 4.36 -14.66
CA SER A 41 7.55 4.51 -14.76
C SER A 41 6.85 3.22 -14.32
N CYS A 42 5.94 3.33 -13.35
CA CYS A 42 5.15 2.20 -12.87
C CYS A 42 4.28 1.61 -13.98
N TYR A 43 3.98 0.31 -13.91
CA TYR A 43 3.15 -0.40 -14.89
C TYR A 43 3.69 -0.37 -16.34
N THR A 44 4.99 -0.14 -16.50
CA THR A 44 5.68 -0.24 -17.80
C THR A 44 6.62 -1.44 -17.82
N PRO A 45 7.02 -1.94 -19.01
CA PRO A 45 8.00 -3.03 -19.12
C PRO A 45 9.38 -2.74 -18.52
N ASN A 46 9.67 -1.47 -18.19
CA ASN A 46 10.95 -1.09 -17.58
C ASN A 46 11.00 -1.41 -16.08
N MET A 47 9.84 -1.57 -15.44
CA MET A 47 9.76 -1.95 -14.03
C MET A 47 10.45 -3.31 -13.81
N PRO A 48 11.18 -3.51 -12.69
CA PRO A 48 11.68 -4.83 -12.34
C PRO A 48 10.53 -5.85 -12.33
N PRO A 49 10.60 -6.93 -13.16
CA PRO A 49 9.50 -7.87 -13.29
C PRO A 49 9.17 -8.58 -11.96
N GLU A 50 10.13 -8.65 -11.05
CA GLU A 50 10.02 -9.25 -9.72
C GLU A 50 9.21 -8.38 -8.74
N CYS A 51 9.06 -7.08 -9.01
CA CYS A 51 8.19 -6.22 -8.19
C CYS A 51 6.72 -6.65 -8.26
N SER A 52 6.23 -7.05 -9.44
CA SER A 52 4.82 -7.42 -9.62
C SER A 52 4.37 -8.64 -8.79
N PRO A 53 5.13 -9.76 -8.72
CA PRO A 53 4.73 -10.91 -7.90
C PRO A 53 5.07 -10.79 -6.42
N TYR A 54 6.08 -10.00 -6.03
CA TYR A 54 6.64 -10.04 -4.67
C TYR A 54 6.45 -8.75 -3.85
N CYS A 55 6.09 -7.62 -4.47
CA CYS A 55 5.86 -6.35 -3.79
C CYS A 55 4.37 -5.99 -3.76
N TRP A 56 3.57 -6.68 -2.93
CA TRP A 56 2.11 -6.51 -2.93
C TRP A 56 1.54 -5.86 -1.67
N THR A 57 2.10 -6.14 -0.50
CA THR A 57 1.58 -5.58 0.75
C THR A 57 1.88 -4.09 0.81
N GLN A 58 0.86 -3.28 1.05
CA GLN A 58 0.94 -1.81 1.09
C GLN A 58 0.84 -1.32 2.55
N PRO A 59 1.91 -1.37 3.35
CA PRO A 59 1.84 -0.96 4.75
C PRO A 59 1.60 0.54 4.95
N ILE A 60 2.05 1.36 3.99
CA ILE A 60 1.98 2.81 4.09
C ILE A 60 1.40 3.36 2.80
N VAL A 61 0.27 4.04 2.93
CA VAL A 61 -0.39 4.76 1.85
C VAL A 61 -0.65 6.17 2.34
N TRP A 62 -0.14 7.15 1.60
CA TRP A 62 -0.44 8.55 1.80
C TRP A 62 -1.22 9.07 0.59
N THR A 63 -2.22 9.91 0.84
CA THR A 63 -2.98 10.64 -0.19
C THR A 63 -3.07 12.11 0.22
N ILE A 64 -3.41 12.99 -0.73
CA ILE A 64 -3.63 14.42 -0.45
C ILE A 64 -4.46 14.64 0.82
N GLY A 65 -3.99 15.54 1.69
CA GLY A 65 -4.62 15.88 2.97
C GLY A 65 -4.30 14.92 4.11
N GLY A 66 -3.63 13.80 3.86
CA GLY A 66 -3.17 12.90 4.91
C GLY A 66 -2.02 13.50 5.73
N GLU A 67 -2.13 13.47 7.05
CA GLU A 67 -1.06 13.96 7.94
C GLU A 67 -0.03 12.88 8.28
N GLY A 68 -0.24 11.64 7.86
CA GLY A 68 0.53 10.46 8.27
C GLY A 68 0.18 9.95 9.67
N ASP A 69 0.66 8.76 10.00
CA ASP A 69 0.16 7.98 11.13
C ASP A 69 1.28 7.54 12.10
N MET A 70 0.93 7.32 13.37
CA MET A 70 1.82 6.77 14.39
C MET A 70 1.13 5.60 15.10
N PHE A 71 1.75 4.43 15.01
CA PHE A 71 1.23 3.21 15.62
C PHE A 71 1.23 3.30 17.15
N ALA A 72 0.41 2.47 17.79
CA ALA A 72 0.37 2.35 19.24
C ALA A 72 1.73 1.91 19.79
N THR A 73 2.04 2.29 21.03
CA THR A 73 3.36 2.05 21.64
C THR A 73 3.72 0.57 21.80
N HIS A 74 2.74 -0.32 21.74
CA HIS A 74 2.88 -1.78 21.83
C HIS A 74 2.82 -2.49 20.47
N THR A 75 2.58 -1.77 19.38
CA THR A 75 2.53 -2.33 18.02
C THR A 75 3.65 -1.79 17.14
N GLY A 76 4.11 -2.59 16.19
CA GLY A 76 5.09 -2.16 15.21
C GLY A 76 5.04 -3.01 13.96
N MET A 77 5.33 -2.42 12.82
CA MET A 77 5.55 -3.18 11.60
C MET A 77 6.97 -3.76 11.63
N PRO A 78 7.16 -5.08 11.50
CA PRO A 78 8.48 -5.68 11.50
C PRO A 78 9.27 -5.22 10.28
N LEU A 79 10.55 -4.90 10.48
CA LEU A 79 11.49 -4.53 9.41
C LEU A 79 12.63 -5.53 9.35
N GLY A 80 13.02 -5.92 8.14
CA GLY A 80 14.08 -6.87 7.87
C GLY A 80 13.65 -8.33 8.01
N GLU A 81 14.11 -9.18 7.09
CA GLU A 81 13.73 -10.59 7.02
C GLU A 81 14.08 -11.38 8.30
N LYS A 82 15.15 -10.99 9.00
CA LYS A 82 15.52 -11.56 10.32
C LYS A 82 14.41 -11.43 11.38
N HIS A 83 13.50 -10.47 11.21
CA HIS A 83 12.35 -10.22 12.08
C HIS A 83 11.02 -10.61 11.41
N ARG A 84 11.07 -11.36 10.29
CA ARG A 84 9.90 -11.68 9.44
C ARG A 84 9.23 -10.43 8.86
N GLY A 85 9.97 -9.34 8.72
CA GLY A 85 9.56 -8.12 8.05
C GLY A 85 10.23 -7.97 6.68
N SER A 86 9.88 -6.91 5.96
CA SER A 86 10.50 -6.63 4.67
C SER A 86 11.82 -5.88 4.82
N THR A 87 12.83 -6.27 4.04
CA THR A 87 14.13 -5.55 3.92
C THR A 87 14.09 -4.53 2.78
N TYR A 88 13.36 -4.83 1.71
CA TYR A 88 13.31 -4.02 0.49
C TYR A 88 11.91 -3.45 0.29
N PHE A 89 11.85 -2.17 -0.06
CA PHE A 89 10.59 -1.50 -0.30
C PHE A 89 10.57 -0.93 -1.71
N PHE A 90 9.42 -1.07 -2.35
CA PHE A 90 9.12 -0.41 -3.61
C PHE A 90 8.22 0.80 -3.31
N MET A 91 8.60 1.99 -3.79
CA MET A 91 7.82 3.21 -3.59
C MET A 91 7.19 3.65 -4.91
N GLU A 92 5.87 3.74 -4.93
CA GLU A 92 5.09 4.30 -6.04
C GLU A 92 4.66 5.73 -5.69
N MET A 93 4.83 6.62 -6.65
CA MET A 93 4.44 8.02 -6.56
C MET A 93 3.50 8.33 -7.71
N HIS A 94 2.30 8.81 -7.40
CA HIS A 94 1.31 9.20 -8.40
C HIS A 94 1.20 10.71 -8.48
N TYR A 95 1.43 11.23 -9.68
CA TYR A 95 1.30 12.64 -9.99
C TYR A 95 0.07 12.91 -10.86
N ASP A 96 -0.80 13.80 -10.41
CA ASP A 96 -1.84 14.40 -11.25
C ASP A 96 -1.25 15.63 -11.93
N ILE A 97 -0.89 15.50 -13.20
CA ILE A 97 -0.23 16.56 -14.00
C ILE A 97 -1.27 17.13 -14.98
N PRO A 98 -1.89 18.29 -14.70
CA PRO A 98 -2.94 18.84 -15.56
C PRO A 98 -2.42 19.32 -16.91
N GLU A 99 -1.21 19.86 -16.92
CA GLU A 99 -0.49 20.35 -18.10
C GLU A 99 0.90 19.70 -18.09
N LEU A 100 1.42 19.27 -19.24
CA LEU A 100 2.71 18.57 -19.40
C LEU A 100 3.93 19.49 -19.13
N VAL A 101 3.93 20.14 -17.98
CA VAL A 101 5.00 21.03 -17.52
C VAL A 101 6.03 20.19 -16.78
N PRO A 102 7.31 20.24 -17.19
CA PRO A 102 8.38 19.57 -16.45
C PRO A 102 8.51 20.14 -15.04
N PHE A 103 8.69 19.26 -14.06
CA PHE A 103 8.99 19.63 -12.67
C PHE A 103 10.01 18.65 -12.09
N ILE A 104 10.63 19.06 -10.99
CA ILE A 104 11.55 18.22 -10.21
C ILE A 104 10.89 18.00 -8.86
N ASP A 105 10.85 16.75 -8.42
CA ASP A 105 10.31 16.38 -7.13
C ASP A 105 11.29 15.56 -6.30
N SER A 106 11.22 15.77 -5.00
CA SER A 106 11.93 15.05 -3.94
C SER A 106 11.01 14.82 -2.75
N SER A 107 9.70 14.73 -3.01
CA SER A 107 8.71 14.36 -2.00
C SER A 107 8.90 12.90 -1.59
N ALA A 108 8.58 12.58 -0.34
CA ALA A 108 8.90 11.30 0.26
C ALA A 108 8.00 10.95 1.46
N ILE A 109 8.24 9.78 2.04
CA ILE A 109 7.68 9.36 3.33
C ILE A 109 8.82 9.25 4.35
N ARG A 110 8.68 9.94 5.48
CA ARG A 110 9.52 9.76 6.66
C ARG A 110 9.03 8.58 7.49
N ILE A 111 9.89 7.58 7.66
CA ILE A 111 9.63 6.42 8.50
C ILE A 111 10.30 6.63 9.86
N TYR A 112 9.55 6.34 10.93
CA TYR A 112 10.08 6.30 12.30
C TYR A 112 10.15 4.85 12.73
N TYR A 113 11.33 4.39 13.13
CA TYR A 113 11.57 2.99 13.49
C TYR A 113 12.37 2.89 14.79
N THR A 114 12.39 1.69 15.38
CA THR A 114 13.14 1.36 16.60
C THR A 114 13.84 0.02 16.40
N GLU A 115 15.03 -0.12 16.97
CA GLU A 115 15.76 -1.39 16.95
C GLU A 115 15.14 -2.46 17.87
N LYS A 116 14.40 -2.03 18.90
CA LYS A 116 13.70 -2.92 19.83
C LYS A 116 12.34 -3.30 19.24
N PRO A 117 12.09 -4.59 18.92
CA PRO A 117 10.79 -5.06 18.47
C PRO A 117 9.70 -4.74 19.49
N ARG A 118 8.48 -4.52 18.98
CA ARG A 118 7.30 -4.32 19.80
C ARG A 118 6.66 -5.68 20.11
N PRO A 119 5.84 -5.78 21.19
CA PRO A 119 5.18 -7.02 21.54
C PRO A 119 4.26 -7.58 20.44
N GLU A 120 3.58 -6.69 19.71
CA GLU A 120 2.60 -7.07 18.69
C GLU A 120 3.03 -6.59 17.31
N ASP A 121 3.07 -7.52 16.35
CA ASP A 121 3.34 -7.21 14.94
C ASP A 121 2.09 -6.59 14.29
N LEU A 122 2.30 -5.52 13.51
CA LEU A 122 1.27 -4.85 12.72
C LEU A 122 1.50 -5.10 11.23
N SER A 123 0.42 -5.42 10.52
CA SER A 123 0.42 -5.62 9.07
C SER A 123 -0.90 -5.16 8.45
N THR A 124 -0.97 -5.12 7.12
CA THR A 124 -2.12 -4.65 6.36
C THR A 124 -2.87 -5.82 5.74
N LEU A 125 -4.16 -5.91 6.03
CA LEU A 125 -5.08 -6.82 5.33
C LEU A 125 -5.83 -6.06 4.24
N PHE A 126 -5.59 -6.44 2.98
CA PHE A 126 -6.32 -5.87 1.84
C PHE A 126 -7.64 -6.63 1.62
N ILE A 127 -8.76 -5.93 1.77
CA ILE A 127 -10.10 -6.47 1.48
C ILE A 127 -10.70 -5.62 0.36
N GLY A 128 -10.84 -6.24 -0.82
CA GLY A 128 -11.24 -5.50 -2.00
C GLY A 128 -11.34 -6.37 -3.26
N LYS A 129 -11.65 -5.72 -4.37
CA LYS A 129 -11.59 -6.28 -5.71
C LYS A 129 -10.27 -5.83 -6.30
N ARG A 130 -9.54 -6.77 -6.91
CA ARG A 130 -8.42 -6.41 -7.77
C ARG A 130 -8.93 -5.59 -8.95
N PHE A 131 -8.08 -4.70 -9.46
CA PHE A 131 -8.33 -4.02 -10.72
C PHE A 131 -8.59 -5.07 -11.80
N SER A 132 -9.75 -4.99 -12.43
CA SER A 132 -10.20 -5.97 -13.41
C SER A 132 -11.13 -5.30 -14.38
N THR A 133 -10.92 -5.56 -15.67
CA THR A 133 -11.82 -5.13 -16.75
C THR A 133 -13.21 -5.79 -16.64
N PHE A 134 -13.36 -6.83 -15.82
CA PHE A 134 -14.64 -7.49 -15.53
C PHE A 134 -15.46 -6.78 -14.45
N HIS A 135 -14.92 -5.74 -13.80
CA HIS A 135 -15.67 -4.91 -12.87
C HIS A 135 -15.88 -3.52 -13.46
N PHE A 136 -17.11 -3.24 -13.87
CA PHE A 136 -17.48 -1.94 -14.43
C PHE A 136 -18.80 -1.45 -13.86
N ILE A 137 -18.96 -0.13 -13.82
CA ILE A 137 -20.21 0.54 -13.48
C ILE A 137 -20.78 1.05 -14.80
N ALA A 138 -22.00 0.62 -15.14
CA ALA A 138 -22.64 1.05 -16.38
C ALA A 138 -22.82 2.59 -16.40
N PRO A 139 -22.60 3.26 -17.54
CA PRO A 139 -22.83 4.69 -17.65
C PRO A 139 -24.24 5.07 -17.20
N ARG A 140 -24.36 6.14 -16.42
CA ARG A 140 -25.63 6.66 -15.87
C ARG A 140 -26.33 5.73 -14.86
N ALA A 141 -25.67 4.69 -14.36
CA ALA A 141 -26.21 3.89 -13.26
C ALA A 141 -26.38 4.76 -12.00
N VAL A 142 -27.58 4.76 -11.42
CA VAL A 142 -27.91 5.51 -10.20
C VAL A 142 -28.03 4.54 -9.04
N GLY A 143 -27.39 4.84 -7.92
CA GLY A 143 -27.46 4.01 -6.72
C GLY A 143 -26.82 2.62 -6.87
N TYR A 144 -25.95 2.44 -7.87
CA TYR A 144 -25.25 1.16 -8.07
C TYR A 144 -24.39 0.82 -6.85
N GLN A 145 -24.62 -0.36 -6.30
CA GLN A 145 -23.81 -0.92 -5.22
C GLN A 145 -22.84 -1.93 -5.81
N ALA A 146 -21.57 -1.54 -5.88
CA ALA A 146 -20.49 -2.47 -6.15
C ALA A 146 -20.22 -3.30 -4.90
N PHE A 147 -20.25 -4.63 -5.01
CA PHE A 147 -19.73 -5.50 -3.96
C PHE A 147 -18.20 -5.51 -4.06
N GLY A 148 -17.57 -4.81 -3.11
CA GLY A 148 -16.13 -4.53 -3.10
C GLY A 148 -15.24 -5.74 -2.88
N GLY A 149 -15.76 -6.92 -2.51
CA GLY A 149 -14.96 -8.12 -2.20
C GLY A 149 -15.55 -8.88 -1.02
N TRP A 150 -15.18 -10.15 -0.87
CA TRP A 150 -15.65 -11.04 0.20
C TRP A 150 -14.45 -11.80 0.72
N CYS A 151 -14.27 -11.83 2.04
CA CYS A 151 -13.39 -12.77 2.70
C CYS A 151 -14.30 -13.83 3.34
N THR A 152 -14.42 -15.00 2.71
CA THR A 152 -15.28 -16.08 3.20
C THR A 152 -14.70 -16.69 4.48
N SER A 153 -15.50 -17.46 5.22
CA SER A 153 -15.01 -18.21 6.39
C SER A 153 -13.84 -19.13 6.05
N GLU A 154 -13.84 -19.73 4.86
CA GLU A 154 -12.71 -20.53 4.35
C GLU A 154 -11.44 -19.68 4.19
N CYS A 155 -11.58 -18.45 3.68
CA CYS A 155 -10.46 -17.53 3.51
C CYS A 155 -9.90 -17.10 4.87
N THR A 156 -10.76 -16.71 5.81
CA THR A 156 -10.31 -16.33 7.16
C THR A 156 -9.69 -17.51 7.91
N GLN A 157 -10.22 -18.73 7.78
CA GLN A 157 -9.64 -19.92 8.41
C GLN A 157 -8.22 -20.24 7.90
N LYS A 158 -7.92 -19.89 6.64
CA LYS A 158 -6.59 -20.11 6.04
C LYS A 158 -5.61 -18.97 6.33
N ALA A 159 -6.10 -17.74 6.44
CA ALA A 159 -5.24 -16.55 6.48
C ALA A 159 -5.08 -15.94 7.88
N ILE A 160 -6.02 -16.18 8.80
CA ILE A 160 -6.03 -15.61 10.15
C ILE A 160 -5.70 -16.72 11.16
N PRO A 161 -4.79 -16.49 12.12
CA PRO A 161 -4.46 -17.46 13.14
C PRO A 161 -5.67 -17.77 14.04
N GLU A 162 -5.68 -18.94 14.68
CA GLU A 162 -6.78 -19.35 15.57
C GLU A 162 -7.02 -18.38 16.74
N THR A 163 -5.98 -17.66 17.16
CA THR A 163 -6.05 -16.60 18.18
C THR A 163 -6.75 -15.33 17.70
N GLY A 164 -7.04 -15.22 16.40
CA GLY A 164 -7.61 -14.03 15.78
C GLY A 164 -6.61 -12.90 15.55
N ILE A 165 -7.13 -11.78 15.06
CA ILE A 165 -6.40 -10.52 14.85
C ILE A 165 -7.24 -9.34 15.38
N THR A 166 -6.57 -8.23 15.72
CA THR A 166 -7.25 -6.98 16.11
C THR A 166 -7.14 -5.96 14.99
N ALA A 167 -8.27 -5.58 14.39
CA ALA A 167 -8.31 -4.48 13.43
C ALA A 167 -8.21 -3.14 14.18
N THR A 168 -7.14 -2.38 13.93
CA THR A 168 -6.85 -1.10 14.61
C THR A 168 -7.10 0.11 13.73
N HIS A 169 -6.89 -0.03 12.42
CA HIS A 169 -7.00 1.04 11.44
C HIS A 169 -7.74 0.54 10.19
N ALA A 170 -8.41 1.43 9.49
CA ALA A 170 -9.05 1.14 8.21
C ALA A 170 -8.82 2.30 7.25
N LEU A 171 -8.28 1.99 6.08
CA LEU A 171 -8.15 2.93 4.97
C LEU A 171 -9.13 2.51 3.88
N LEU A 172 -10.11 3.37 3.61
CA LEU A 172 -11.09 3.16 2.55
C LEU A 172 -10.63 3.91 1.31
N HIS A 173 -10.51 3.21 0.18
CA HIS A 173 -10.02 3.78 -1.06
C HIS A 173 -10.98 3.48 -2.22
N ALA A 174 -11.30 4.50 -3.01
CA ALA A 174 -11.97 4.37 -4.30
C ALA A 174 -11.76 5.63 -5.16
N HIS A 175 -12.10 5.53 -6.45
CA HIS A 175 -12.00 6.65 -7.39
C HIS A 175 -13.30 7.49 -7.45
N GLN A 176 -13.29 8.49 -8.34
CA GLN A 176 -14.21 9.64 -8.45
C GLN A 176 -15.72 9.33 -8.40
N VAL A 177 -16.16 8.20 -8.96
CA VAL A 177 -17.58 7.87 -9.06
C VAL A 177 -18.17 7.35 -7.73
N THR A 178 -17.32 6.97 -6.78
CA THR A 178 -17.75 6.37 -5.53
C THR A 178 -18.32 7.41 -4.58
N LYS A 179 -19.47 7.10 -3.97
CA LYS A 179 -20.12 7.98 -2.98
C LYS A 179 -20.01 7.47 -1.56
N LYS A 180 -19.94 6.16 -1.36
CA LYS A 180 -19.88 5.50 -0.04
C LYS A 180 -19.08 4.21 -0.15
N ILE A 181 -18.26 3.94 0.87
CA ILE A 181 -17.53 2.68 1.05
C ILE A 181 -17.87 2.17 2.44
N MET A 182 -18.04 0.85 2.58
CA MET A 182 -18.35 0.23 3.85
C MET A 182 -17.65 -1.13 3.96
N LEU A 183 -16.96 -1.34 5.07
CA LEU A 183 -16.43 -2.63 5.49
C LEU A 183 -17.29 -3.17 6.64
N ARG A 184 -17.61 -4.47 6.60
CA ARG A 184 -18.34 -5.17 7.66
C ARG A 184 -17.65 -6.49 7.96
N HIS A 185 -17.44 -6.76 9.25
CA HIS A 185 -17.19 -8.11 9.75
C HIS A 185 -18.56 -8.74 10.06
N ILE A 186 -18.78 -9.97 9.60
CA ILE A 186 -20.07 -10.68 9.66
C ILE A 186 -19.89 -11.96 10.46
#